data_AF-A0A7K8QGQ9-F1
#
_entry.id   AF-A0A7K8QGQ9-F1
#
_cell.length_a   1.000
_cell.length_b   1.000
_cell.length_c   1.000
_cell.angle_alpha   90.00
_cell.angle_beta   90.00
_cell.angle_gamma   90.00
#
_symmetry.space_group_name_H-M   'P 1'
#
loop_
_entity.id
_entity.type
_entity.pdbx_description
1 polymer ?
#
loop_
_entity_poly.entity_id
_entity_poly.type
_entity_poly.pdbx_seq_one_letter_code
_entity_poly.pdbx_strand_id
1 'polypeptide(L)'
;PTDASDAAQAQARSLPAPVTDVARLCVCDLLVAQCDTNCCCDPDCSPEDFSLFTTCSVPVVTGDSHLCSQKAAVYSLDVEANPPEMIFKLIDQVNPSIFCIHATNYKQALYLRSPEMPTPENFDELLNKFGSSAFSAEPESWNVDTEVPNPPDANETYRYEYGVPIQTEDAFLRLPSPVVSSWCSDANPAGFLVNQATKCIRPVSVENCDSIPALSMLFYTNSSILAVSEFVFQVNVSVQSIVVQSLNGMRTLLKGNDVLRLPVILDELCLNVVLGVSYHITYTDTGEITAAAAAFVLGAITREELSVQQSFQISFTQVNTKPVPLSGNPGYVVGLPVRAGFRPQEYPFPAEFVTDKHSQLTILHSTSSQDCLAAQGARAPVLFGYNMMSGCKLRITAAMECQPLAQTLLDVLKGQSFPEYVASFGNSQAQDVLDWVPITHLHISEQRVSASLQSSCQIPVSLGIEVKWTKYGSLVNPQARIVNVTATLTTTTLRQLPSGRERIIPVTSSVVFTDVSAPAEPGYKAWPTINIKLPFDFFYPFV
;
A
#
# COMPACT_ATOMS: atom_id res chain seq x y z
N PRO A 1 -16.86 68.51 3.81
CA PRO A 1 -15.90 69.63 3.97
C PRO A 1 -15.28 69.56 5.39
N THR A 2 -14.04 69.13 5.58
CA THR A 2 -12.82 69.29 4.76
C THR A 2 -11.84 68.16 5.06
N ASP A 3 -11.20 67.66 4.01
CA ASP A 3 -9.99 66.84 4.02
C ASP A 3 -8.84 67.46 4.81
N ALA A 4 -8.03 66.61 5.45
CA ALA A 4 -6.57 66.72 5.38
C ALA A 4 -5.94 65.37 5.76
N SER A 5 -5.30 64.77 4.77
CA SER A 5 -4.38 63.64 4.82
C SER A 5 -3.16 63.92 5.70
N ASP A 6 -2.74 62.94 6.50
CA ASP A 6 -1.32 62.81 6.85
C ASP A 6 -0.90 61.33 6.83
N ALA A 7 0.08 61.06 5.98
CA ALA A 7 0.62 59.75 5.69
C ALA A 7 1.58 59.33 6.80
N ALA A 8 1.18 58.38 7.65
CA ALA A 8 2.10 57.72 8.58
C ALA A 8 2.84 56.60 7.85
N GLN A 9 4.14 56.83 7.61
CA GLN A 9 5.11 55.87 7.10
C GLN A 9 5.00 54.53 7.83
N ALA A 10 4.87 53.45 7.05
CA ALA A 10 4.97 52.08 7.53
C ALA A 10 6.36 51.86 8.15
N GLN A 11 6.42 51.81 9.49
CA GLN A 11 7.54 51.19 10.18
C GLN A 11 7.55 49.70 9.79
N ALA A 12 8.64 49.27 9.17
CA ALA A 12 8.90 47.86 8.93
C ALA A 12 8.80 47.10 10.26
N ARG A 13 7.73 46.33 10.44
CA ARG A 13 7.63 45.36 11.54
C ARG A 13 8.72 44.32 11.31
N SER A 14 9.75 44.36 12.15
CA SER A 14 10.74 43.29 12.26
C SER A 14 10.01 41.97 12.53
N LEU A 15 10.27 40.96 11.70
CA LEU A 15 9.80 39.59 11.90
C LEU A 15 10.26 39.08 13.29
N PRO A 16 9.43 38.32 14.02
CA PRO A 16 9.86 37.70 15.27
C PRO A 16 11.02 36.75 15.01
N ALA A 17 12.10 36.86 15.80
CA ALA A 17 13.18 35.90 15.75
C ALA A 17 12.66 34.51 16.18
N PRO A 18 13.10 33.41 15.53
CA PRO A 18 12.79 32.06 15.99
C PRO A 18 13.36 31.86 17.39
N VAL A 19 12.51 31.53 18.36
CA VAL A 19 12.92 31.26 19.75
C VAL A 19 12.93 29.74 19.97
N THR A 20 13.95 29.07 19.45
CA THR A 20 14.46 27.83 20.05
C THR A 20 15.75 28.20 20.76
N ASP A 21 15.72 28.21 22.09
CA ASP A 21 16.94 28.44 22.88
C ASP A 21 17.78 27.16 22.86
N VAL A 22 18.61 27.02 21.82
CA VAL A 22 19.51 25.85 21.63
C VAL A 22 20.46 25.64 22.80
N ALA A 23 20.65 26.65 23.67
CA ALA A 23 21.40 26.52 24.90
C ALA A 23 20.70 25.66 25.97
N ARG A 24 19.40 25.40 25.81
CA ARG A 24 18.59 24.59 26.75
C ARG A 24 18.27 23.19 26.22
N LEU A 25 18.77 22.84 25.04
CA LEU A 25 18.54 21.55 24.43
C LEU A 25 19.75 20.66 24.69
N CYS A 26 19.49 19.46 25.22
CA CYS A 26 20.50 18.43 25.36
C CYS A 26 19.91 17.08 24.94
N VAL A 27 20.34 16.57 23.79
CA VAL A 27 19.79 15.33 23.20
C VAL A 27 20.43 14.07 23.75
N CYS A 28 21.48 14.21 24.56
CA CYS A 28 22.16 13.09 25.22
C CYS A 28 21.90 12.99 26.72
N ASP A 29 21.08 13.90 27.29
CA ASP A 29 20.53 13.81 28.64
C ASP A 29 19.31 12.86 28.59
N LEU A 30 19.58 11.59 28.89
CA LEU A 30 18.65 10.47 28.77
C LEU A 30 18.19 9.97 30.15
N LEU A 31 18.99 10.19 31.19
CA LEU A 31 18.75 9.72 32.55
C LEU A 31 18.32 10.86 33.46
N VAL A 32 17.13 10.74 34.04
CA VAL A 32 16.59 11.77 34.94
C VAL A 32 17.47 11.92 36.18
N ALA A 33 17.97 13.14 36.41
CA ALA A 33 18.76 13.52 37.58
C ALA A 33 20.07 12.73 37.75
N GLN A 34 20.67 12.28 36.64
CA GLN A 34 21.94 11.55 36.63
C GLN A 34 22.78 11.98 35.43
N CYS A 35 24.07 12.20 35.68
CA CYS A 35 25.02 12.51 34.61
C CYS A 35 25.19 11.35 33.62
N ASP A 36 24.86 11.61 32.35
CA ASP A 36 25.08 10.71 31.22
C ASP A 36 26.53 10.79 30.71
N THR A 37 27.18 9.63 30.61
CA THR A 37 28.61 9.55 30.24
C THR A 37 28.88 10.18 28.87
N ASN A 38 29.91 11.03 28.79
CA ASN A 38 30.29 11.79 27.60
C ASN A 38 29.22 12.81 27.11
N CYS A 39 28.17 13.09 27.89
CA CYS A 39 27.16 14.10 27.54
C CYS A 39 27.53 15.49 28.07
N CYS A 40 28.24 16.27 27.27
CA CYS A 40 28.75 17.59 27.70
C CYS A 40 27.69 18.69 27.87
N CYS A 41 26.45 18.46 27.44
CA CYS A 41 25.35 19.40 27.63
C CYS A 41 24.43 19.05 28.80
N ASP A 42 24.72 17.94 29.49
CA ASP A 42 23.91 17.42 30.59
C ASP A 42 24.08 18.32 31.84
N PRO A 43 22.98 18.90 32.36
CA PRO A 43 23.03 19.78 33.52
C PRO A 43 23.35 19.06 34.84
N ASP A 44 23.23 17.73 34.88
CA ASP A 44 23.45 16.91 36.07
C ASP A 44 24.92 16.47 36.23
N CYS A 45 25.79 16.77 35.25
CA CYS A 45 27.22 16.45 35.28
C CYS A 45 28.07 17.49 36.04
N SER A 46 28.92 17.01 36.95
CA SER A 46 29.89 17.80 37.70
C SER A 46 31.29 17.82 37.06
N PRO A 47 32.18 18.75 37.46
CA PRO A 47 33.59 18.73 37.06
C PRO A 47 34.32 17.41 37.39
N GLU A 48 33.92 16.74 38.46
CA GLU A 48 34.42 15.42 38.82
C GLU A 48 33.97 14.35 37.82
N ASP A 49 32.73 14.43 37.32
CA ASP A 49 32.20 13.51 36.30
C ASP A 49 32.87 13.70 34.94
N PHE A 50 33.18 14.95 34.57
CA PHE A 50 33.94 15.27 33.37
C PHE A 50 35.35 14.65 33.36
N SER A 51 35.89 14.30 34.53
CA SER A 51 37.17 13.56 34.62
C SER A 51 37.08 12.12 34.10
N LEU A 52 35.87 11.56 33.99
CA LEU A 52 35.62 10.23 33.45
C LEU A 52 35.31 10.26 31.94
N PHE A 53 35.15 11.46 31.36
CA PHE A 53 34.79 11.61 29.97
C PHE A 53 36.03 11.53 29.08
N THR A 54 35.86 10.96 27.90
CA THR A 54 36.91 10.88 26.88
C THR A 54 36.65 11.82 25.70
N THR A 55 35.41 12.25 25.51
CA THR A 55 34.95 13.09 24.40
C THR A 55 33.53 13.61 24.69
N CYS A 56 33.05 14.59 23.93
CA CYS A 56 31.64 14.96 23.91
C CYS A 56 30.90 14.14 22.83
N SER A 57 29.92 13.33 23.24
CA SER A 57 29.06 12.56 22.33
C SER A 57 28.23 13.45 21.40
N VAL A 58 27.87 14.65 21.87
CA VAL A 58 27.13 15.66 21.11
C VAL A 58 27.92 16.96 21.12
N PRO A 59 28.85 17.16 20.17
CA PRO A 59 29.71 18.34 20.15
C PRO A 59 28.98 19.59 19.64
N VAL A 60 27.86 19.45 18.95
CA VAL A 60 27.07 20.57 18.43
C VAL A 60 25.58 20.25 18.56
N VAL A 61 24.83 21.18 19.16
CA VAL A 61 23.37 21.16 19.25
C VAL A 61 22.84 22.32 18.41
N THR A 62 22.06 21.99 17.37
CA THR A 62 21.40 22.96 16.48
C THR A 62 19.89 22.80 16.54
N GLY A 63 19.16 23.80 16.06
CA GLY A 63 17.73 23.68 15.76
C GLY A 63 17.50 22.99 14.41
N ASP A 64 16.47 23.42 13.69
CA ASP A 64 16.14 22.90 12.36
C ASP A 64 17.29 23.16 11.37
N SER A 65 17.86 22.08 10.83
CA SER A 65 18.97 22.13 9.87
C SER A 65 18.63 22.88 8.59
N HIS A 66 17.35 23.08 8.25
CA HIS A 66 16.93 23.79 7.04
C HIS A 66 16.98 25.31 7.16
N LEU A 67 17.19 25.89 8.34
CA LEU A 67 17.28 27.35 8.52
C LEU A 67 18.50 27.94 7.80
N CYS A 68 18.34 29.10 7.16
CA CYS A 68 19.46 29.80 6.50
C CYS A 68 20.54 30.24 7.48
N SER A 69 20.12 30.70 8.65
CA SER A 69 21.00 31.09 9.76
C SER A 69 20.36 30.66 11.07
N GLN A 70 21.12 30.02 11.94
CA GLN A 70 20.66 29.63 13.27
C GLN A 70 21.79 29.71 14.29
N LYS A 71 21.44 29.79 15.58
CA LYS A 71 22.41 29.60 16.65
C LYS A 71 22.69 28.11 16.82
N ALA A 72 23.95 27.77 17.05
CA ALA A 72 24.42 26.44 17.40
C ALA A 72 25.14 26.49 18.74
N ALA A 73 24.79 25.58 19.65
CA ALA A 73 25.49 25.37 20.91
C ALA A 73 26.59 24.33 20.70
N VAL A 74 27.84 24.75 20.82
CA VAL A 74 29.02 23.89 20.65
C VAL A 74 29.57 23.54 22.02
N TYR A 75 29.76 22.24 22.24
CA TYR A 75 30.32 21.67 23.45
C TYR A 75 31.64 20.98 23.12
N SER A 76 32.67 21.28 23.89
CA SER A 76 33.96 20.60 23.83
C SER A 76 34.51 20.37 25.22
N LEU A 77 35.29 19.30 25.40
CA LEU A 77 35.90 18.97 26.68
C LEU A 77 37.36 19.42 26.67
N ASP A 78 37.76 20.24 27.64
CA ASP A 78 39.15 20.55 27.90
C ASP A 78 39.73 19.51 28.86
N VAL A 79 40.40 18.52 28.28
CA VAL A 79 41.05 17.43 29.01
C VAL A 79 42.41 17.83 29.62
N GLU A 80 42.94 19.00 29.25
CA GLU A 80 44.21 19.52 29.77
C GLU A 80 44.02 20.38 31.04
N ALA A 81 42.79 20.84 31.28
CA ALA A 81 42.38 21.48 32.54
C ALA A 81 42.39 20.46 33.70
N ASN A 82 42.66 20.94 34.93
CA ASN A 82 42.67 20.11 36.14
C ASN A 82 41.83 20.74 37.26
N PRO A 83 40.59 20.24 37.51
CA PRO A 83 39.93 19.12 36.83
C PRO A 83 39.52 19.45 35.37
N PRO A 84 39.25 18.43 34.52
CA PRO A 84 38.73 18.64 33.17
C PRO A 84 37.46 19.47 33.16
N GLU A 85 37.37 20.43 32.25
CA GLU A 85 36.25 21.38 32.17
C GLU A 85 35.51 21.28 30.85
N MET A 86 34.19 21.45 30.91
CA MET A 86 33.35 21.58 29.72
C MET A 86 33.37 23.02 29.21
N ILE A 87 33.64 23.18 27.92
CA ILE A 87 33.60 24.45 27.20
C ILE A 87 32.31 24.52 26.39
N PHE A 88 31.50 25.55 26.67
CA PHE A 88 30.28 25.87 25.95
C PHE A 88 30.43 27.17 25.14
N LYS A 89 30.04 27.14 23.86
CA LYS A 89 30.00 28.33 22.99
C LYS A 89 28.73 28.35 22.14
N LEU A 90 28.08 29.50 22.07
CA LEU A 90 27.04 29.78 21.07
C LEU A 90 27.67 30.44 19.85
N ILE A 91 27.50 29.81 18.68
CA ILE A 91 27.97 30.34 17.39
C ILE A 91 26.79 30.52 16.43
N ASP A 92 26.90 31.47 15.50
CA ASP A 92 25.96 31.58 14.39
C ASP A 92 26.42 30.64 13.26
N GLN A 93 25.57 29.68 12.94
CA GLN A 93 25.79 28.70 11.88
C GLN A 93 24.94 29.06 10.66
N VAL A 94 25.62 29.20 9.51
CA VAL A 94 24.99 29.48 8.21
C VAL A 94 24.84 28.17 7.44
N ASN A 95 23.63 27.89 6.94
CA ASN A 95 23.40 26.75 6.07
C ASN A 95 23.92 27.06 4.66
N PRO A 96 24.82 26.24 4.08
CA PRO A 96 25.37 26.47 2.74
C PRO A 96 24.39 26.18 1.58
N SER A 97 23.19 25.65 1.87
CA SER A 97 22.13 25.40 0.87
C SER A 97 21.55 26.70 0.33
N ILE A 98 21.38 26.79 -1.00
CA ILE A 98 20.68 27.91 -1.66
C ILE A 98 19.16 27.90 -1.41
N PHE A 99 18.62 26.74 -1.00
CA PHE A 99 17.23 26.55 -0.59
C PHE A 99 17.23 26.30 0.91
N CYS A 100 17.17 27.37 1.68
CA CYS A 100 17.11 27.34 3.13
C CYS A 100 15.94 28.22 3.61
N ILE A 101 15.41 27.91 4.79
CA ILE A 101 14.28 28.61 5.38
C ILE A 101 14.83 29.90 6.03
N HIS A 102 14.53 31.04 5.42
CA HIS A 102 14.99 32.34 5.91
C HIS A 102 14.26 32.76 7.21
N ALA A 103 13.00 32.38 7.38
CA ALA A 103 12.23 32.58 8.61
C ALA A 103 11.13 31.52 8.75
N THR A 104 10.96 30.97 9.95
CA THR A 104 9.85 30.05 10.30
C THR A 104 8.82 30.81 11.13
N ASN A 105 7.58 30.92 10.65
CA ASN A 105 6.48 31.60 11.35
C ASN A 105 5.46 30.63 11.96
N TYR A 106 5.72 29.32 11.93
CA TYR A 106 4.76 28.29 12.30
C TYR A 106 5.22 27.49 13.52
N LYS A 107 4.92 28.00 14.73
CA LYS A 107 5.28 27.38 16.02
C LYS A 107 4.68 25.98 16.23
N GLN A 108 3.59 25.64 15.54
CA GLN A 108 2.86 24.38 15.72
C GLN A 108 3.50 23.19 14.99
N ALA A 109 4.39 23.38 14.00
CA ALA A 109 5.08 22.28 13.30
C ALA A 109 6.17 21.59 14.14
N LEU A 110 6.55 22.14 15.29
CA LEU A 110 7.61 21.61 16.15
C LEU A 110 7.14 20.52 17.13
N TYR A 111 5.86 20.14 17.09
CA TYR A 111 5.30 19.10 17.96
C TYR A 111 4.63 18.02 17.11
N LEU A 112 5.08 16.76 17.23
CA LEU A 112 4.26 15.62 16.83
C LEU A 112 3.04 15.58 17.76
N ARG A 113 1.88 15.98 17.26
CA ARG A 113 0.62 15.69 17.95
C ARG A 113 0.28 14.23 17.71
N SER A 114 0.32 13.40 18.74
CA SER A 114 -0.39 12.13 18.72
C SER A 114 -1.88 12.44 18.46
N PRO A 115 -2.51 11.87 17.42
CA PRO A 115 -3.93 12.08 17.20
C PRO A 115 -4.71 11.65 18.44
N GLU A 116 -5.64 12.51 18.85
CA GLU A 116 -6.45 12.28 20.04
C GLU A 116 -7.38 11.08 19.80
N MET A 117 -7.45 10.16 20.76
CA MET A 117 -8.27 8.95 20.61
C MET A 117 -9.76 9.33 20.59
N PRO A 118 -10.54 8.80 19.63
CA PRO A 118 -11.98 9.07 19.58
C PRO A 118 -12.69 8.52 20.82
N THR A 119 -13.42 9.39 21.49
CA THR A 119 -14.33 9.16 22.61
C THR A 119 -15.71 9.68 22.21
N PRO A 120 -16.80 9.24 22.85
CA PRO A 120 -18.14 9.77 22.56
C PRO A 120 -18.23 11.29 22.66
N GLU A 121 -17.42 11.91 23.51
CA GLU A 121 -17.44 13.36 23.77
C GLU A 121 -16.65 14.17 22.73
N ASN A 122 -15.62 13.60 22.09
CA ASN A 122 -14.76 14.30 21.11
C ASN A 122 -14.93 13.78 19.66
N PHE A 123 -15.78 12.77 19.44
CA PHE A 123 -15.97 12.14 18.13
C PHE A 123 -16.40 13.12 17.04
N ASP A 124 -17.40 13.97 17.32
CA ASP A 124 -17.92 14.92 16.32
C ASP A 124 -16.86 15.97 15.93
N GLU A 125 -16.05 16.42 16.89
CA GLU A 125 -14.95 17.36 16.63
C GLU A 125 -13.85 16.69 15.79
N LEU A 126 -13.47 15.46 16.13
CA LEU A 126 -12.47 14.69 15.38
C LEU A 126 -12.97 14.33 13.97
N LEU A 127 -14.24 13.98 13.81
CA LEU A 127 -14.85 13.71 12.52
C LEU A 127 -14.88 14.97 11.64
N ASN A 128 -15.24 16.13 12.19
CA ASN A 128 -15.19 17.38 11.43
C ASN A 128 -13.76 17.79 11.05
N LYS A 129 -12.78 17.44 11.87
CA LYS A 129 -11.38 17.82 11.66
C LYS A 129 -10.60 16.89 10.74
N PHE A 130 -10.94 15.60 10.75
CA PHE A 130 -10.19 14.54 10.04
C PHE A 130 -11.03 13.71 9.07
N GLY A 131 -12.35 13.88 9.04
CA GLY A 131 -13.24 13.21 8.10
C GLY A 131 -13.08 13.78 6.70
N SER A 132 -12.10 13.30 5.95
CA SER A 132 -11.96 13.57 4.52
C SER A 132 -12.57 12.45 3.68
N SER A 133 -12.65 12.67 2.36
CA SER A 133 -13.02 11.62 1.43
C SER A 133 -12.01 10.46 1.46
N ALA A 134 -12.48 9.22 1.27
CA ALA A 134 -11.65 8.01 1.40
C ALA A 134 -10.47 7.91 0.40
N PHE A 135 -10.40 8.84 -0.54
CA PHE A 135 -9.38 8.94 -1.58
C PHE A 135 -8.57 10.24 -1.52
N SER A 136 -8.89 11.19 -0.63
CA SER A 136 -8.07 12.39 -0.48
C SER A 136 -6.84 12.06 0.36
N ALA A 137 -5.66 12.13 -0.27
CA ALA A 137 -4.38 12.04 0.43
C ALA A 137 -4.03 13.34 1.20
N GLU A 138 -4.86 14.38 1.11
CA GLU A 138 -4.64 15.65 1.80
C GLU A 138 -5.88 16.08 2.60
N PRO A 139 -5.73 16.51 3.86
CA PRO A 139 -6.81 17.16 4.58
C PRO A 139 -7.14 18.50 3.89
N GLU A 140 -8.40 18.68 3.51
CA GLU A 140 -8.97 19.99 3.15
C GLU A 140 -8.94 20.91 4.37
N SER A 141 -7.77 21.48 4.66
CA SER A 141 -7.66 22.64 5.53
C SER A 141 -6.46 23.48 5.12
N TRP A 142 -6.42 23.83 3.84
CA TRP A 142 -5.73 25.03 3.38
C TRP A 142 -6.82 26.03 3.02
N ASN A 143 -7.32 26.76 4.03
CA ASN A 143 -7.95 28.06 3.77
C ASN A 143 -6.84 28.98 3.23
N VAL A 144 -6.45 28.78 1.98
CA VAL A 144 -5.85 29.80 1.16
C VAL A 144 -6.99 30.74 0.84
N ASP A 145 -6.78 32.02 1.12
CA ASP A 145 -7.71 33.10 0.83
C ASP A 145 -8.40 32.88 -0.53
N THR A 146 -9.72 32.99 -0.49
CA THR A 146 -10.59 33.00 -1.66
C THR A 146 -10.30 34.23 -2.48
N GLU A 147 -9.28 34.16 -3.33
CA GLU A 147 -9.02 35.06 -4.46
C GLU A 147 -7.90 34.45 -5.32
N VAL A 148 -8.15 33.27 -5.90
CA VAL A 148 -7.41 32.84 -7.09
C VAL A 148 -8.02 33.62 -8.27
N PRO A 149 -7.27 34.49 -8.95
CA PRO A 149 -7.77 35.12 -10.17
C PRO A 149 -8.01 34.01 -11.19
N ASN A 150 -9.24 33.93 -11.71
CA ASN A 150 -9.59 33.02 -12.80
C ASN A 150 -8.47 32.98 -13.85
N PRO A 151 -7.93 31.81 -14.20
CA PRO A 151 -7.10 31.70 -15.38
C PRO A 151 -7.96 32.08 -16.60
N PRO A 152 -7.37 32.74 -17.61
CA PRO A 152 -8.12 33.28 -18.73
C PRO A 152 -8.70 32.16 -19.60
N ASP A 153 -10.01 32.21 -19.82
CA ASP A 153 -10.75 31.41 -20.79
C ASP A 153 -10.06 31.40 -22.16
N ALA A 154 -9.63 30.22 -22.62
CA ALA A 154 -9.78 29.72 -23.99
C ALA A 154 -9.12 28.34 -24.17
N ASN A 155 -9.95 27.30 -24.37
CA ASN A 155 -9.64 25.91 -24.74
C ASN A 155 -9.26 24.92 -23.62
N GLU A 156 -9.90 24.97 -22.46
CA GLU A 156 -9.82 23.86 -21.51
C GLU A 156 -10.72 22.70 -21.98
N THR A 157 -10.09 21.59 -22.35
CA THR A 157 -10.76 20.32 -22.66
C THR A 157 -11.61 19.88 -21.47
N TYR A 158 -12.93 19.96 -21.64
CA TYR A 158 -13.91 19.47 -20.67
C TYR A 158 -13.71 17.96 -20.42
N ARG A 159 -13.09 17.59 -19.31
CA ARG A 159 -12.81 16.18 -18.95
C ARG A 159 -12.74 15.97 -17.44
N TYR A 160 -13.05 14.76 -16.98
CA TYR A 160 -12.71 14.38 -15.61
C TYR A 160 -11.22 14.12 -15.47
N GLU A 161 -10.65 14.65 -14.39
CA GLU A 161 -9.26 14.41 -14.00
C GLU A 161 -9.17 13.34 -12.90
N TYR A 162 -8.02 12.67 -12.82
CA TYR A 162 -7.80 11.62 -11.82
C TYR A 162 -8.03 12.16 -10.40
N GLY A 163 -8.82 11.44 -9.60
CA GLY A 163 -9.08 11.79 -8.20
C GLY A 163 -10.18 12.82 -7.98
N VAL A 164 -10.69 13.48 -9.02
CA VAL A 164 -11.81 14.42 -8.89
C VAL A 164 -13.12 13.66 -8.62
N PRO A 165 -13.96 14.09 -7.66
CA PRO A 165 -15.26 13.46 -7.42
C PRO A 165 -16.13 13.41 -8.68
N ILE A 166 -16.69 12.24 -8.98
CA ILE A 166 -17.63 12.07 -10.10
C ILE A 166 -18.92 12.79 -9.76
N GLN A 167 -19.32 13.76 -10.58
CA GLN A 167 -20.49 14.61 -10.31
C GLN A 167 -21.80 13.93 -10.70
N THR A 168 -22.85 14.24 -9.95
CA THR A 168 -24.25 13.88 -10.27
C THR A 168 -25.10 15.16 -10.24
N GLU A 169 -26.33 15.10 -10.76
CA GLU A 169 -27.24 16.26 -10.79
C GLU A 169 -27.39 16.96 -9.42
N ASP A 170 -27.44 16.18 -8.34
CA ASP A 170 -27.68 16.71 -6.99
C ASP A 170 -26.40 16.85 -6.13
N ALA A 171 -25.30 16.19 -6.50
CA ALA A 171 -24.02 16.23 -5.78
C ALA A 171 -22.92 15.45 -6.54
N PHE A 172 -22.57 14.28 -6.02
CA PHE A 172 -21.54 13.38 -6.54
C PHE A 172 -21.99 11.92 -6.41
N LEU A 173 -21.37 11.04 -7.18
CA LEU A 173 -21.59 9.60 -7.08
C LEU A 173 -21.10 9.13 -5.71
N ARG A 174 -22.01 8.57 -4.92
CA ARG A 174 -21.72 8.13 -3.55
C ARG A 174 -21.29 6.67 -3.53
N LEU A 175 -20.20 6.39 -2.83
CA LEU A 175 -19.70 5.05 -2.58
C LEU A 175 -19.45 4.88 -1.08
N PRO A 176 -20.39 4.31 -0.31
CA PRO A 176 -20.27 4.28 1.14
C PRO A 176 -18.96 3.64 1.63
N SER A 177 -18.40 4.19 2.69
CA SER A 177 -17.10 3.77 3.25
C SER A 177 -17.07 3.88 4.78
N PRO A 178 -16.20 3.12 5.46
CA PRO A 178 -15.89 3.40 6.86
C PRO A 178 -15.09 4.70 6.95
N VAL A 179 -15.38 5.52 7.96
CA VAL A 179 -14.61 6.74 8.26
C VAL A 179 -13.74 6.47 9.49
N VAL A 180 -13.91 7.22 10.59
CA VAL A 180 -13.16 7.03 11.84
C VAL A 180 -13.56 5.71 12.56
N SER A 181 -14.76 5.21 12.29
CA SER A 181 -15.28 3.96 12.86
C SER A 181 -15.55 2.93 11.77
N SER A 182 -15.89 1.70 12.15
CA SER A 182 -16.33 0.66 11.22
C SER A 182 -17.72 0.91 10.62
N TRP A 183 -18.42 1.97 11.04
CA TRP A 183 -19.77 2.29 10.57
C TRP A 183 -19.77 2.91 9.17
N CYS A 184 -20.78 2.58 8.37
CA CYS A 184 -20.92 3.12 7.02
C CYS A 184 -21.27 4.62 7.02
N SER A 185 -20.48 5.43 6.33
CA SER A 185 -20.87 6.77 5.90
C SER A 185 -21.32 6.74 4.44
N ASP A 186 -22.52 7.26 4.18
CA ASP A 186 -23.11 7.35 2.84
C ASP A 186 -22.63 8.56 2.03
N ALA A 187 -21.86 9.46 2.65
CA ALA A 187 -21.42 10.71 2.06
C ALA A 187 -20.06 10.62 1.35
N ASN A 188 -19.43 9.45 1.30
CA ASN A 188 -18.13 9.30 0.66
C ASN A 188 -18.25 9.42 -0.87
N PRO A 189 -17.56 10.39 -1.51
CA PRO A 189 -17.58 10.51 -2.96
C PRO A 189 -16.82 9.35 -3.64
N ALA A 190 -17.13 9.11 -4.90
CA ALA A 190 -16.32 8.28 -5.77
C ALA A 190 -15.41 9.17 -6.63
N GLY A 191 -14.08 9.03 -6.47
CA GLY A 191 -13.10 9.75 -7.30
C GLY A 191 -12.94 9.11 -8.67
N PHE A 192 -12.87 9.93 -9.73
CA PHE A 192 -12.67 9.47 -11.10
C PHE A 192 -11.31 8.76 -11.24
N LEU A 193 -11.31 7.58 -11.88
CA LEU A 193 -10.15 6.69 -12.04
C LEU A 193 -9.51 6.19 -10.73
N VAL A 194 -10.17 6.38 -9.59
CA VAL A 194 -9.74 5.81 -8.31
C VAL A 194 -10.56 4.55 -8.03
N ASN A 195 -9.97 3.38 -8.34
CA ASN A 195 -10.58 2.11 -7.94
C ASN A 195 -10.65 2.04 -6.40
N GLN A 196 -11.85 1.95 -5.85
CA GLN A 196 -12.07 1.81 -4.40
C GLN A 196 -12.79 0.50 -4.10
N ALA A 197 -12.42 -0.14 -2.99
CA ALA A 197 -13.11 -1.30 -2.44
C ALA A 197 -13.19 -1.14 -0.92
N THR A 198 -14.39 -0.90 -0.42
CA THR A 198 -14.64 -0.59 0.99
C THR A 198 -15.59 -1.61 1.61
N LYS A 199 -15.42 -1.84 2.90
CA LYS A 199 -16.36 -2.62 3.72
C LYS A 199 -16.68 -1.82 4.96
N CYS A 200 -17.95 -1.76 5.30
CA CYS A 200 -18.42 -1.07 6.50
C CYS A 200 -19.62 -1.79 7.09
N ILE A 201 -19.94 -1.45 8.33
CA ILE A 201 -21.01 -2.05 9.12
C ILE A 201 -22.15 -1.04 9.18
N ARG A 202 -23.38 -1.49 8.93
CA ARG A 202 -24.58 -0.66 9.05
C ARG A 202 -25.49 -1.20 10.15
N PRO A 203 -26.02 -0.36 11.06
CA PRO A 203 -26.99 -0.80 12.03
C PRO A 203 -28.31 -1.01 11.31
N VAL A 204 -28.98 -2.12 11.59
CA VAL A 204 -30.23 -2.49 10.94
C VAL A 204 -31.22 -3.05 11.95
N SER A 205 -32.49 -2.94 11.60
CA SER A 205 -33.59 -3.61 12.28
C SER A 205 -34.58 -4.07 11.22
N VAL A 206 -35.21 -5.23 11.44
CA VAL A 206 -36.21 -5.76 10.49
C VAL A 206 -37.41 -4.82 10.34
N GLU A 207 -37.80 -4.16 11.44
CA GLU A 207 -38.98 -3.26 11.48
C GLU A 207 -38.85 -2.05 10.56
N ASN A 208 -37.62 -1.55 10.35
CA ASN A 208 -37.38 -0.32 9.58
C ASN A 208 -36.53 -0.57 8.33
N CYS A 209 -36.35 -1.82 7.89
CA CYS A 209 -35.40 -2.14 6.83
C CYS A 209 -35.81 -1.58 5.45
N ASP A 210 -37.11 -1.39 5.22
CA ASP A 210 -37.68 -0.79 4.01
C ASP A 210 -37.48 0.73 3.97
N SER A 211 -37.29 1.33 5.14
CA SER A 211 -37.14 2.77 5.33
C SER A 211 -35.68 3.23 5.27
N ILE A 212 -34.71 2.31 5.33
CA ILE A 212 -33.28 2.65 5.24
C ILE A 212 -32.87 2.73 3.76
N PRO A 213 -32.57 3.92 3.21
CA PRO A 213 -32.33 4.09 1.77
C PRO A 213 -31.17 3.23 1.26
N ALA A 214 -30.07 3.17 2.01
CA ALA A 214 -28.86 2.43 1.64
C ALA A 214 -29.02 0.89 1.63
N LEU A 215 -30.16 0.36 2.09
CA LEU A 215 -30.50 -1.06 1.93
C LEU A 215 -31.25 -1.33 0.62
N SER A 216 -31.70 -0.29 -0.08
CA SER A 216 -32.44 -0.36 -1.33
C SER A 216 -31.53 -0.17 -2.54
N MET A 217 -31.78 -0.91 -3.61
CA MET A 217 -31.08 -0.73 -4.89
C MET A 217 -31.26 0.70 -5.45
N LEU A 218 -32.44 1.31 -5.21
CA LEU A 218 -32.75 2.65 -5.72
C LEU A 218 -31.77 3.72 -5.24
N PHE A 219 -31.24 3.58 -4.03
CA PHE A 219 -30.26 4.54 -3.50
C PHE A 219 -28.99 4.62 -4.34
N TYR A 220 -28.64 3.53 -5.04
CA TYR A 220 -27.43 3.41 -5.85
C TYR A 220 -27.69 3.57 -7.35
N THR A 221 -28.94 3.41 -7.81
CA THR A 221 -29.30 3.55 -9.23
C THR A 221 -29.99 4.87 -9.57
N ASN A 222 -30.62 5.53 -8.58
CA ASN A 222 -31.31 6.80 -8.76
C ASN A 222 -30.32 7.98 -8.71
N SER A 223 -29.28 7.90 -9.52
CA SER A 223 -28.27 8.94 -9.66
C SER A 223 -27.90 9.04 -11.13
N SER A 224 -28.03 10.24 -11.68
CA SER A 224 -27.60 10.58 -13.02
C SER A 224 -26.20 11.17 -12.95
N ILE A 225 -25.21 10.45 -13.46
CA ILE A 225 -23.81 10.89 -13.49
C ILE A 225 -23.65 11.89 -14.63
N LEU A 226 -22.95 13.00 -14.40
CA LEU A 226 -22.61 13.93 -15.47
C LEU A 226 -21.50 13.31 -16.32
N ALA A 227 -21.69 13.22 -17.64
CA ALA A 227 -20.70 12.65 -18.57
C ALA A 227 -19.37 13.43 -18.52
N VAL A 228 -19.45 14.75 -18.30
CA VAL A 228 -18.34 15.69 -18.16
C VAL A 228 -18.69 16.73 -17.10
N SER A 229 -17.69 17.24 -16.37
CA SER A 229 -17.82 18.12 -15.18
C SER A 229 -18.59 19.45 -15.36
N GLU A 230 -19.04 19.81 -16.57
CA GLU A 230 -19.74 21.09 -16.83
C GLU A 230 -20.93 21.01 -17.82
N PHE A 231 -21.36 19.82 -18.29
CA PHE A 231 -22.36 19.72 -19.38
C PHE A 231 -23.57 18.79 -19.13
N VAL A 232 -24.63 19.07 -19.91
CA VAL A 232 -26.03 18.58 -19.86
C VAL A 232 -26.21 17.07 -20.14
N PHE A 233 -25.15 16.36 -20.53
CA PHE A 233 -25.25 14.93 -20.85
C PHE A 233 -25.17 14.08 -19.57
N GLN A 234 -26.29 13.44 -19.25
CA GLN A 234 -26.44 12.57 -18.10
C GLN A 234 -26.29 11.10 -18.50
N VAL A 235 -25.56 10.35 -17.69
CA VAL A 235 -25.37 8.91 -17.79
C VAL A 235 -26.05 8.25 -16.60
N ASN A 236 -27.14 7.53 -16.87
CA ASN A 236 -27.87 6.80 -15.84
C ASN A 236 -27.12 5.54 -15.44
N VAL A 237 -27.19 5.18 -14.16
CA VAL A 237 -26.62 3.92 -13.66
C VAL A 237 -27.55 2.76 -14.04
N SER A 238 -27.10 1.91 -14.95
CA SER A 238 -27.81 0.69 -15.36
C SER A 238 -27.54 -0.49 -14.43
N VAL A 239 -28.49 -1.43 -14.31
CA VAL A 239 -28.27 -2.64 -13.51
C VAL A 239 -27.62 -3.73 -14.37
N GLN A 240 -26.39 -4.10 -14.02
CA GLN A 240 -25.64 -5.12 -14.76
C GLN A 240 -26.03 -6.54 -14.35
N SER A 241 -26.08 -6.80 -13.05
CA SER A 241 -26.40 -8.13 -12.51
C SER A 241 -26.91 -8.06 -11.08
N ILE A 242 -27.70 -9.05 -10.69
CA ILE A 242 -28.24 -9.19 -9.34
C ILE A 242 -27.95 -10.61 -8.86
N VAL A 243 -27.24 -10.72 -7.75
CA VAL A 243 -26.96 -11.97 -7.05
C VAL A 243 -27.71 -11.96 -5.73
N VAL A 244 -28.47 -13.01 -5.45
CA VAL A 244 -29.13 -13.20 -4.15
C VAL A 244 -28.30 -14.15 -3.30
N GLN A 245 -28.04 -13.77 -2.05
CA GLN A 245 -27.33 -14.54 -1.04
C GLN A 245 -28.34 -15.05 -0.01
N SER A 246 -28.35 -16.36 0.21
CA SER A 246 -29.15 -16.97 1.29
C SER A 246 -28.49 -16.76 2.66
N LEU A 247 -29.24 -17.00 3.74
CA LEU A 247 -28.72 -16.95 5.12
C LEU A 247 -27.53 -17.91 5.34
N ASN A 248 -27.44 -18.99 4.57
CA ASN A 248 -26.34 -19.95 4.61
C ASN A 248 -25.13 -19.53 3.76
N GLY A 249 -25.15 -18.32 3.20
CA GLY A 249 -24.07 -17.78 2.35
C GLY A 249 -24.07 -18.27 0.90
N MET A 250 -25.06 -19.06 0.48
CA MET A 250 -25.15 -19.56 -0.89
C MET A 250 -25.58 -18.42 -1.83
N ARG A 251 -24.83 -18.22 -2.92
CA ARG A 251 -25.07 -17.14 -3.89
C ARG A 251 -25.71 -17.70 -5.17
N THR A 252 -26.74 -17.03 -5.66
CA THR A 252 -27.44 -17.38 -6.90
C THR A 252 -27.62 -16.15 -7.78
N LEU A 253 -27.15 -16.23 -9.03
CA LEU A 253 -27.35 -15.18 -10.03
C LEU A 253 -28.79 -15.21 -10.54
N LEU A 254 -29.47 -14.07 -10.53
CA LEU A 254 -30.82 -13.94 -11.09
C LEU A 254 -30.77 -13.80 -12.62
N LYS A 255 -31.75 -14.41 -13.30
CA LYS A 255 -31.86 -14.39 -14.77
C LYS A 255 -32.39 -13.08 -15.35
N GLY A 256 -32.86 -12.14 -14.52
CA GLY A 256 -33.38 -10.84 -14.94
C GLY A 256 -32.70 -9.71 -14.17
N ASN A 257 -32.24 -8.70 -14.91
CA ASN A 257 -31.58 -7.48 -14.42
C ASN A 257 -32.47 -6.23 -14.53
N ASP A 258 -33.59 -6.29 -15.27
CA ASP A 258 -34.46 -5.13 -15.53
C ASP A 258 -35.43 -4.77 -14.38
N VAL A 259 -35.61 -5.67 -13.38
CA VAL A 259 -36.54 -5.44 -12.27
C VAL A 259 -35.77 -5.18 -10.99
N LEU A 260 -35.76 -3.91 -10.56
CA LEU A 260 -35.24 -3.51 -9.25
C LEU A 260 -36.00 -4.24 -8.13
N ARG A 261 -35.25 -4.84 -7.21
CA ARG A 261 -35.80 -5.51 -6.03
C ARG A 261 -35.61 -4.58 -4.83
N LEU A 262 -36.73 -4.14 -4.27
CA LEU A 262 -36.74 -3.31 -3.07
C LEU A 262 -36.74 -4.19 -1.82
N PRO A 263 -36.24 -3.68 -0.69
CA PRO A 263 -36.35 -4.36 0.59
C PRO A 263 -37.82 -4.63 0.93
N VAL A 264 -38.13 -5.84 1.35
CA VAL A 264 -39.50 -6.24 1.72
C VAL A 264 -39.46 -6.96 3.05
N ILE A 265 -40.29 -6.49 3.98
CA ILE A 265 -40.51 -7.13 5.27
C ILE A 265 -41.49 -8.29 5.08
N LEU A 266 -41.08 -9.49 5.49
CA LEU A 266 -41.89 -10.70 5.46
C LEU A 266 -41.74 -11.41 6.79
N ASP A 267 -42.72 -11.21 7.67
CA ASP A 267 -42.74 -11.66 9.06
C ASP A 267 -41.51 -11.20 9.87
N GLU A 268 -40.59 -12.11 10.18
CA GLU A 268 -39.38 -11.84 10.97
C GLU A 268 -38.12 -11.66 10.10
N LEU A 269 -38.30 -11.56 8.79
CA LEU A 269 -37.23 -11.43 7.82
C LEU A 269 -37.40 -10.16 7.00
N CYS A 270 -36.28 -9.50 6.72
CA CYS A 270 -36.23 -8.49 5.67
C CYS A 270 -35.47 -9.03 4.47
N LEU A 271 -36.15 -9.18 3.34
CA LEU A 271 -35.59 -9.73 2.10
C LEU A 271 -35.13 -8.61 1.15
N ASN A 272 -34.29 -8.96 0.18
CA ASN A 272 -33.76 -8.07 -0.87
C ASN A 272 -32.95 -6.89 -0.34
N VAL A 273 -32.26 -7.09 0.78
CA VAL A 273 -31.41 -6.08 1.39
C VAL A 273 -30.09 -6.02 0.63
N VAL A 274 -29.64 -4.83 0.23
CA VAL A 274 -28.33 -4.66 -0.42
C VAL A 274 -27.20 -4.96 0.58
N LEU A 275 -26.49 -6.07 0.35
CA LEU A 275 -25.26 -6.43 1.07
C LEU A 275 -23.99 -6.00 0.31
N GLY A 276 -24.10 -5.75 -0.99
CA GLY A 276 -22.99 -5.20 -1.73
C GLY A 276 -23.37 -4.57 -3.05
N VAL A 277 -22.56 -3.59 -3.46
CA VAL A 277 -22.70 -2.84 -4.70
C VAL A 277 -21.34 -2.75 -5.38
N SER A 278 -21.30 -3.03 -6.68
CA SER A 278 -20.10 -2.88 -7.50
C SER A 278 -20.43 -2.02 -8.71
N TYR A 279 -19.90 -0.80 -8.73
CA TYR A 279 -20.00 0.10 -9.88
C TYR A 279 -18.91 -0.21 -10.91
N HIS A 280 -19.30 -0.15 -12.18
CA HIS A 280 -18.42 -0.22 -13.33
C HIS A 280 -18.68 0.99 -14.22
N ILE A 281 -17.68 1.87 -14.32
CA ILE A 281 -17.75 3.12 -15.08
C ILE A 281 -16.90 2.97 -16.35
N THR A 282 -17.50 3.28 -17.48
CA THR A 282 -16.84 3.27 -18.79
C THR A 282 -16.56 4.69 -19.25
N TYR A 283 -15.34 4.95 -19.72
CA TYR A 283 -14.88 6.30 -20.08
C TYR A 283 -14.05 6.34 -21.37
N THR A 284 -13.96 7.49 -22.03
CA THR A 284 -13.15 7.71 -23.24
C THR A 284 -11.68 8.01 -22.92
N ASP A 285 -10.81 8.01 -23.92
CA ASP A 285 -9.44 8.52 -23.80
C ASP A 285 -9.38 10.01 -23.41
N THR A 286 -10.41 10.79 -23.74
CA THR A 286 -10.53 12.19 -23.37
C THR A 286 -10.98 12.40 -21.92
N GLY A 287 -11.42 11.37 -21.19
CA GLY A 287 -11.90 11.50 -19.80
C GLY A 287 -13.39 11.81 -19.67
N GLU A 288 -14.19 11.51 -20.70
CA GLU A 288 -15.66 11.57 -20.68
C GLU A 288 -16.24 10.23 -20.21
N ILE A 289 -17.18 10.25 -19.27
CA ILE A 289 -17.92 9.05 -18.82
C ILE A 289 -19.03 8.76 -19.83
N THR A 290 -19.02 7.56 -20.41
CA THR A 290 -19.98 7.16 -21.45
C THR A 290 -21.04 6.17 -20.97
N ALA A 291 -20.72 5.37 -19.95
CA ALA A 291 -21.66 4.42 -19.36
C ALA A 291 -21.33 4.17 -17.88
N ALA A 292 -22.38 3.91 -17.10
CA ALA A 292 -22.27 3.48 -15.72
C ALA A 292 -23.19 2.28 -15.48
N ALA A 293 -22.66 1.27 -14.80
CA ALA A 293 -23.39 0.07 -14.46
C ALA A 293 -23.15 -0.32 -13.00
N ALA A 294 -24.16 -0.89 -12.34
CA ALA A 294 -24.07 -1.38 -10.97
C ALA A 294 -24.47 -2.86 -10.91
N ALA A 295 -23.64 -3.66 -10.23
CA ALA A 295 -23.94 -5.04 -9.87
C ALA A 295 -24.27 -5.12 -8.38
N PHE A 296 -25.29 -5.89 -8.02
CA PHE A 296 -25.80 -5.97 -6.65
C PHE A 296 -25.69 -7.37 -6.07
N VAL A 297 -25.35 -7.44 -4.78
CA VAL A 297 -25.53 -8.61 -3.94
C VAL A 297 -26.63 -8.31 -2.95
N LEU A 298 -27.76 -9.00 -3.07
CA LEU A 298 -28.89 -8.89 -2.18
C LEU A 298 -28.87 -10.03 -1.16
N GLY A 299 -29.33 -9.77 0.06
CA GLY A 299 -29.44 -10.77 1.11
C GLY A 299 -30.74 -10.64 1.89
N ALA A 300 -30.75 -11.28 3.05
CA ALA A 300 -31.82 -11.21 4.02
C ALA A 300 -31.26 -10.90 5.40
N ILE A 301 -32.02 -10.17 6.21
CA ILE A 301 -31.72 -9.87 7.62
C ILE A 301 -32.75 -10.59 8.49
N THR A 302 -32.31 -11.21 9.58
CA THR A 302 -33.20 -11.78 10.61
C THR A 302 -33.34 -10.84 11.82
N ARG A 303 -34.33 -11.05 12.68
CA ARG A 303 -34.57 -10.17 13.85
C ARG A 303 -33.40 -10.15 14.84
N GLU A 304 -32.61 -11.21 14.91
CA GLU A 304 -31.44 -11.32 15.79
C GLU A 304 -30.24 -10.47 15.31
N GLU A 305 -30.21 -10.11 14.03
CA GLU A 305 -29.11 -9.36 13.43
C GLU A 305 -29.33 -7.86 13.62
N LEU A 306 -28.49 -7.25 14.47
CA LEU A 306 -28.52 -5.80 14.75
C LEU A 306 -27.69 -4.97 13.77
N SER A 307 -26.88 -5.63 12.93
CA SER A 307 -26.02 -4.97 11.96
C SER A 307 -25.71 -5.87 10.78
N VAL A 308 -25.54 -5.29 9.59
CA VAL A 308 -25.02 -5.98 8.40
C VAL A 308 -23.70 -5.39 7.95
N GLN A 309 -22.81 -6.25 7.47
CA GLN A 309 -21.62 -5.79 6.76
C GLN A 309 -21.97 -5.59 5.28
N GLN A 310 -21.76 -4.38 4.79
CA GLN A 310 -21.91 -4.06 3.37
C GLN A 310 -20.54 -3.94 2.70
N SER A 311 -20.44 -4.36 1.45
CA SER A 311 -19.23 -4.23 0.63
C SER A 311 -19.49 -3.39 -0.62
N PHE A 312 -18.68 -2.36 -0.83
CA PHE A 312 -18.80 -1.46 -1.96
C PHE A 312 -17.53 -1.50 -2.81
N GLN A 313 -17.69 -1.42 -4.13
CA GLN A 313 -16.59 -1.37 -5.06
C GLN A 313 -16.91 -0.44 -6.22
N ILE A 314 -15.91 0.27 -6.72
CA ILE A 314 -15.97 0.98 -7.99
C ILE A 314 -14.77 0.62 -8.86
N SER A 315 -15.02 0.46 -10.15
CA SER A 315 -14.00 0.13 -11.14
C SER A 315 -14.21 0.91 -12.43
N PHE A 316 -13.12 1.19 -13.13
CA PHE A 316 -13.13 1.97 -14.37
C PHE A 316 -12.58 1.14 -15.52
N THR A 317 -13.13 1.33 -16.73
CA THR A 317 -12.59 0.72 -17.95
C THR A 317 -12.71 1.70 -19.10
N GLN A 318 -11.62 1.88 -19.83
CA GLN A 318 -11.63 2.74 -21.01
C GLN A 318 -12.32 2.03 -22.17
N VAL A 319 -13.12 2.75 -22.95
CA VAL A 319 -13.80 2.22 -24.15
C VAL A 319 -12.79 1.54 -25.08
N ASN A 320 -13.15 0.38 -25.62
CA ASN A 320 -12.31 -0.45 -26.51
C ASN A 320 -11.01 -1.00 -25.89
N THR A 321 -10.85 -0.93 -24.57
CA THR A 321 -9.72 -1.55 -23.87
C THR A 321 -10.16 -2.81 -23.12
N LYS A 322 -9.20 -3.72 -22.89
CA LYS A 322 -9.41 -4.84 -21.96
C LYS A 322 -8.68 -4.52 -20.66
N PRO A 323 -9.39 -4.43 -19.52
CA PRO A 323 -8.75 -4.10 -18.26
C PRO A 323 -7.76 -5.22 -17.89
N VAL A 324 -6.51 -4.85 -17.67
CA VAL A 324 -5.48 -5.76 -17.14
C VAL A 324 -5.40 -5.48 -15.64
N PRO A 325 -5.68 -6.46 -14.77
CA PRO A 325 -5.54 -6.26 -13.33
C PRO A 325 -4.07 -6.02 -12.99
N LEU A 326 -3.76 -4.81 -12.53
CA LEU A 326 -2.43 -4.42 -12.07
C LEU A 326 -2.35 -4.58 -10.56
N SER A 327 -1.16 -4.87 -10.07
CA SER A 327 -0.90 -5.02 -8.63
C SER A 327 -0.44 -3.71 -7.97
N GLY A 328 -0.69 -2.58 -8.64
CA GLY A 328 -0.36 -1.21 -8.27
C GLY A 328 0.07 -0.38 -9.49
N ASN A 329 0.16 0.95 -9.35
CA ASN A 329 0.54 1.87 -10.43
C ASN A 329 1.06 3.22 -9.90
N PRO A 330 2.38 3.52 -9.93
CA PRO A 330 3.48 2.56 -10.07
C PRO A 330 3.65 1.69 -8.82
N GLY A 331 4.51 0.68 -8.89
CA GLY A 331 4.83 -0.16 -7.73
C GLY A 331 3.75 -1.14 -7.31
N TYR A 332 4.07 -1.92 -6.27
CA TYR A 332 3.14 -2.88 -5.70
C TYR A 332 2.35 -2.30 -4.53
N VAL A 333 1.05 -2.58 -4.49
CA VAL A 333 0.18 -2.32 -3.35
C VAL A 333 0.13 -3.57 -2.47
N VAL A 334 0.29 -3.38 -1.17
CA VAL A 334 0.25 -4.47 -0.18
C VAL A 334 -1.10 -5.19 -0.26
N GLY A 335 -1.06 -6.52 -0.33
CA GLY A 335 -2.23 -7.38 -0.43
C GLY A 335 -2.71 -7.70 -1.84
N LEU A 336 -2.14 -7.09 -2.88
CA LEU A 336 -2.41 -7.51 -4.25
C LEU A 336 -1.45 -8.63 -4.70
N PRO A 337 -1.87 -9.53 -5.61
CA PRO A 337 -1.02 -10.65 -6.07
C PRO A 337 0.30 -10.21 -6.71
N VAL A 338 1.39 -10.92 -6.46
CA VAL A 338 2.66 -10.73 -7.17
C VAL A 338 2.52 -11.23 -8.60
N ARG A 339 2.81 -10.39 -9.60
CA ARG A 339 2.69 -10.75 -11.01
C ARG A 339 3.89 -11.55 -11.46
N ALA A 340 3.65 -12.63 -12.20
CA ALA A 340 4.68 -13.57 -12.62
C ALA A 340 4.38 -14.16 -13.99
N GLY A 341 5.41 -14.56 -14.74
CA GLY A 341 5.23 -15.01 -16.12
C GLY A 341 6.41 -15.79 -16.66
N PHE A 342 6.28 -16.14 -17.94
CA PHE A 342 7.27 -16.91 -18.70
C PHE A 342 7.80 -16.07 -19.84
N ARG A 343 9.09 -16.21 -20.13
CA ARG A 343 9.66 -15.67 -21.35
C ARG A 343 9.61 -16.76 -22.43
N PRO A 344 8.88 -16.57 -23.54
CA PRO A 344 8.93 -17.52 -24.64
C PRO A 344 10.35 -17.59 -25.21
N GLN A 345 10.81 -18.79 -25.54
CA GLN A 345 12.04 -18.97 -26.32
C GLN A 345 11.77 -18.53 -27.77
N GLU A 346 12.71 -17.75 -28.34
CA GLU A 346 12.52 -17.04 -29.61
C GLU A 346 12.29 -17.95 -30.83
N TYR A 347 11.46 -17.39 -31.73
CA TYR A 347 10.99 -17.81 -33.06
C TYR A 347 9.85 -18.85 -33.13
N PRO A 348 8.68 -18.51 -33.74
CA PRO A 348 8.34 -17.28 -34.46
C PRO A 348 7.63 -16.20 -33.62
N PHE A 349 7.57 -16.34 -32.29
CA PHE A 349 6.79 -15.44 -31.43
C PHE A 349 7.60 -14.22 -30.96
N PRO A 350 6.97 -13.03 -30.83
CA PRO A 350 7.63 -11.83 -30.30
C PRO A 350 8.11 -12.07 -28.86
N ALA A 351 9.19 -11.37 -28.48
CA ALA A 351 9.86 -11.48 -27.18
C ALA A 351 9.04 -10.83 -26.03
N GLU A 352 7.75 -11.16 -25.94
CA GLU A 352 6.82 -10.68 -24.91
C GLU A 352 6.62 -11.75 -23.84
N PHE A 353 6.51 -11.34 -22.58
CA PHE A 353 6.15 -12.28 -21.51
C PHE A 353 4.73 -12.81 -21.72
N VAL A 354 4.55 -14.13 -21.63
CA VAL A 354 3.20 -14.70 -21.66
C VAL A 354 2.58 -14.49 -20.29
N THR A 355 1.74 -13.47 -20.19
CA THR A 355 0.91 -13.23 -19.01
C THR A 355 -0.55 -13.57 -19.30
N ASP A 356 -1.02 -14.74 -18.88
CA ASP A 356 -2.43 -15.11 -18.84
C ASP A 356 -3.18 -14.48 -17.63
N LYS A 357 -4.49 -14.72 -17.54
CA LYS A 357 -5.33 -14.25 -16.42
C LYS A 357 -4.93 -14.81 -15.04
N HIS A 358 -4.01 -15.78 -14.98
CA HIS A 358 -3.49 -16.42 -13.76
C HIS A 358 -1.98 -16.20 -13.59
N SER A 359 -1.42 -15.18 -14.23
CA SER A 359 0.00 -14.82 -14.20
C SER A 359 0.42 -14.18 -12.90
N GLN A 360 0.25 -14.96 -11.85
CA GLN A 360 0.51 -14.63 -10.47
C GLN A 360 1.47 -15.68 -9.93
N LEU A 361 2.40 -15.23 -9.11
CA LEU A 361 3.20 -16.15 -8.32
C LEU A 361 2.26 -16.86 -7.34
N THR A 362 2.32 -18.19 -7.27
CA THR A 362 1.45 -18.97 -6.40
C THR A 362 2.25 -19.92 -5.52
N ILE A 363 1.66 -20.31 -4.39
CA ILE A 363 2.13 -21.39 -3.52
C ILE A 363 1.05 -22.45 -3.34
N LEU A 364 1.41 -23.57 -2.73
CA LEU A 364 0.47 -24.60 -2.28
C LEU A 364 -0.69 -23.98 -1.48
N HIS A 365 -1.92 -24.41 -1.74
CA HIS A 365 -3.08 -24.03 -0.91
C HIS A 365 -3.48 -25.20 -0.01
N SER A 366 -3.60 -24.93 1.30
CA SER A 366 -4.08 -25.94 2.26
C SER A 366 -5.58 -26.18 2.12
N THR A 367 -5.98 -27.45 2.03
CA THR A 367 -7.39 -27.85 2.00
C THR A 367 -7.87 -28.30 3.38
N SER A 368 -9.19 -28.38 3.57
CA SER A 368 -9.80 -28.90 4.81
C SER A 368 -9.43 -30.36 5.11
N SER A 369 -9.17 -31.17 4.07
CA SER A 369 -8.71 -32.57 4.23
C SER A 369 -7.25 -32.68 4.69
N GLN A 370 -6.46 -31.61 4.53
CA GLN A 370 -5.02 -31.55 4.84
C GLN A 370 -4.18 -32.67 4.20
N ASP A 371 -4.66 -33.34 3.16
CA ASP A 371 -3.96 -34.44 2.48
C ASP A 371 -3.36 -33.93 1.16
N CYS A 372 -2.04 -34.10 0.99
CA CYS A 372 -1.32 -33.64 -0.18
C CYS A 372 -1.76 -34.30 -1.49
N LEU A 373 -2.36 -35.50 -1.42
CA LEU A 373 -2.74 -36.28 -2.60
C LEU A 373 -4.25 -36.23 -2.88
N ALA A 374 -5.06 -35.67 -1.98
CA ALA A 374 -6.52 -35.69 -2.09
C ALA A 374 -7.09 -34.62 -3.05
N ALA A 375 -6.40 -33.50 -3.23
CA ALA A 375 -6.84 -32.41 -4.10
C ALA A 375 -5.64 -31.92 -4.94
N GLN A 376 -5.56 -32.38 -6.18
CA GLN A 376 -4.53 -31.93 -7.11
C GLN A 376 -4.76 -30.45 -7.49
N GLY A 377 -3.71 -29.64 -7.42
CA GLY A 377 -3.66 -28.34 -8.09
C GLY A 377 -4.36 -27.15 -7.41
N ALA A 378 -4.74 -27.25 -6.13
CA ALA A 378 -5.21 -26.07 -5.38
C ALA A 378 -4.03 -25.12 -5.07
N ARG A 379 -4.10 -23.87 -5.54
CA ARG A 379 -3.02 -22.87 -5.46
C ARG A 379 -3.52 -21.58 -4.87
N ALA A 380 -2.70 -20.95 -4.03
CA ALA A 380 -2.97 -19.65 -3.44
C ALA A 380 -2.06 -18.60 -4.09
N PRO A 381 -2.58 -17.41 -4.45
CA PRO A 381 -1.74 -16.33 -4.94
C PRO A 381 -0.85 -15.79 -3.82
N VAL A 382 0.39 -15.47 -4.17
CA VAL A 382 1.32 -14.78 -3.27
C VAL A 382 0.94 -13.31 -3.24
N LEU A 383 0.53 -12.80 -2.08
CA LEU A 383 0.11 -11.41 -1.91
C LEU A 383 1.30 -10.55 -1.49
N PHE A 384 1.54 -9.45 -2.19
CA PHE A 384 2.67 -8.56 -1.92
C PHE A 384 2.62 -8.02 -0.48
N GLY A 385 3.75 -8.08 0.22
CA GLY A 385 3.89 -7.54 1.59
C GLY A 385 3.40 -8.46 2.71
N TYR A 386 2.82 -9.64 2.40
CA TYR A 386 2.40 -10.61 3.40
C TYR A 386 3.32 -11.83 3.42
N ASN A 387 3.89 -12.13 4.58
CA ASN A 387 4.55 -13.41 4.80
C ASN A 387 3.48 -14.52 4.88
N MET A 388 3.65 -15.56 4.07
CA MET A 388 2.64 -16.62 3.92
C MET A 388 3.27 -17.97 4.22
N MET A 389 2.51 -18.88 4.82
CA MET A 389 2.90 -20.28 4.98
C MET A 389 1.69 -21.17 4.82
N SER A 390 1.85 -22.24 4.06
CA SER A 390 0.83 -23.24 3.81
C SER A 390 1.44 -24.63 3.77
N GLY A 391 0.60 -25.65 3.90
CA GLY A 391 1.07 -27.03 3.86
C GLY A 391 -0.03 -28.08 3.85
N CYS A 392 0.40 -29.31 3.64
CA CYS A 392 -0.43 -30.50 3.69
C CYS A 392 0.36 -31.64 4.35
N LYS A 393 -0.34 -32.70 4.73
CA LYS A 393 0.25 -33.90 5.33
C LYS A 393 0.32 -34.97 4.25
N LEU A 394 1.53 -35.50 4.03
CA LEU A 394 1.75 -36.65 3.17
C LEU A 394 1.80 -37.91 4.03
N ARG A 395 0.94 -38.89 3.73
CA ARG A 395 0.98 -40.22 4.35
C ARG A 395 1.79 -41.16 3.47
N ILE A 396 2.91 -41.65 3.99
CA ILE A 396 3.81 -42.57 3.29
C ILE A 396 3.49 -43.99 3.73
N THR A 397 3.25 -44.87 2.75
CA THR A 397 2.99 -46.30 2.95
C THR A 397 4.04 -47.15 2.22
N ALA A 398 4.11 -48.44 2.54
CA ALA A 398 5.05 -49.38 1.92
C ALA A 398 4.81 -49.58 0.40
N ALA A 399 3.63 -49.23 -0.12
CA ALA A 399 3.26 -49.40 -1.52
C ALA A 399 3.64 -48.20 -2.41
N MET A 400 4.15 -47.10 -1.84
CA MET A 400 4.45 -45.90 -2.60
C MET A 400 5.79 -45.99 -3.34
N GLU A 401 5.76 -45.75 -4.64
CA GLU A 401 6.95 -45.65 -5.48
C GLU A 401 7.56 -44.24 -5.41
N CYS A 402 8.89 -44.18 -5.25
CA CYS A 402 9.65 -42.95 -5.08
C CYS A 402 9.49 -41.94 -6.22
N GLN A 403 9.74 -42.38 -7.46
CA GLN A 403 9.83 -41.50 -8.62
C GLN A 403 8.48 -40.82 -8.94
N PRO A 404 7.36 -41.55 -9.02
CA PRO A 404 6.03 -40.93 -9.20
C PRO A 404 5.65 -40.00 -8.05
N LEU A 405 5.99 -40.37 -6.81
CA LEU A 405 5.74 -39.55 -5.64
C LEU A 405 6.53 -38.24 -5.68
N ALA A 406 7.80 -38.29 -6.07
CA ALA A 406 8.65 -37.10 -6.16
C ALA A 406 8.11 -36.09 -7.18
N GLN A 407 7.65 -36.56 -8.36
CA GLN A 407 7.03 -35.71 -9.36
C GLN A 407 5.69 -35.13 -8.88
N THR A 408 4.84 -35.97 -8.28
CA THR A 408 3.55 -35.51 -7.73
C THR A 408 3.75 -34.44 -6.66
N LEU A 409 4.72 -34.60 -5.77
CA LEU A 409 5.03 -33.61 -4.74
C LEU A 409 5.65 -32.34 -5.31
N LEU A 410 6.44 -32.46 -6.38
CA LEU A 410 6.94 -31.30 -7.10
C LEU A 410 5.79 -30.50 -7.71
N ASP A 411 4.81 -31.16 -8.32
CA ASP A 411 3.62 -30.51 -8.88
C ASP A 411 2.73 -29.89 -7.79
N VAL A 412 2.64 -30.51 -6.62
CA VAL A 412 1.94 -29.93 -5.45
C VAL A 412 2.62 -28.63 -5.01
N LEU A 413 3.95 -28.63 -4.91
CA LEU A 413 4.74 -27.49 -4.44
C LEU A 413 4.87 -26.38 -5.49
N LYS A 414 5.21 -26.72 -6.74
CA LYS A 414 5.48 -25.76 -7.83
C LYS A 414 4.27 -25.50 -8.73
N GLY A 415 3.34 -26.43 -8.84
CA GLY A 415 2.25 -26.36 -9.80
C GLY A 415 2.72 -26.79 -11.18
N GLN A 416 1.77 -26.94 -12.11
CA GLN A 416 2.07 -27.39 -13.48
C GLN A 416 2.93 -26.39 -14.26
N SER A 417 2.84 -25.11 -13.94
CA SER A 417 3.58 -24.03 -14.60
C SER A 417 4.11 -23.04 -13.56
N PHE A 418 5.26 -23.36 -12.98
CA PHE A 418 5.94 -22.42 -12.07
C PHE A 418 6.64 -21.32 -12.90
N PRO A 419 6.37 -20.03 -12.65
CA PRO A 419 6.91 -18.94 -13.46
C PRO A 419 8.44 -18.84 -13.36
N GLU A 420 9.05 -18.28 -14.39
CA GLU A 420 10.50 -18.03 -14.42
C GLU A 420 10.85 -16.61 -13.99
N TYR A 421 9.90 -15.67 -14.11
CA TYR A 421 10.11 -14.26 -13.82
C TYR A 421 8.94 -13.68 -13.01
N VAL A 422 9.21 -12.63 -12.25
CA VAL A 422 8.23 -11.78 -11.61
C VAL A 422 8.33 -10.35 -12.12
N ALA A 423 7.23 -9.62 -12.16
CA ALA A 423 7.27 -8.20 -12.50
C ALA A 423 7.92 -7.39 -11.37
N SER A 424 8.78 -6.44 -11.71
CA SER A 424 9.47 -5.58 -10.74
C SER A 424 8.53 -4.52 -10.14
N PHE A 425 7.56 -4.01 -10.91
CA PHE A 425 6.50 -3.13 -10.42
C PHE A 425 5.11 -3.76 -10.66
N GLY A 426 4.11 -3.32 -9.89
CA GLY A 426 2.73 -3.82 -10.02
C GLY A 426 2.09 -3.50 -11.38
N ASN A 427 2.56 -2.47 -12.07
CA ASN A 427 2.10 -2.01 -13.38
C ASN A 427 2.98 -2.43 -14.58
N SER A 428 4.07 -3.18 -14.39
CA SER A 428 5.00 -3.51 -15.49
C SER A 428 4.31 -4.28 -16.62
N GLN A 429 4.45 -3.84 -17.87
CA GLN A 429 3.80 -4.53 -18.99
C GLN A 429 4.59 -5.78 -19.40
N ALA A 430 3.91 -6.71 -20.07
CA ALA A 430 4.54 -7.93 -20.58
C ALA A 430 5.59 -7.63 -21.68
N GLN A 431 5.46 -6.48 -22.36
CA GLN A 431 6.41 -6.03 -23.38
C GLN A 431 7.70 -5.42 -22.77
N ASP A 432 7.65 -4.97 -21.52
CA ASP A 432 8.76 -4.24 -20.88
C ASP A 432 9.77 -5.21 -20.28
N VAL A 433 10.60 -5.85 -21.11
CA VAL A 433 11.47 -6.96 -20.68
C VAL A 433 12.41 -6.61 -19.51
N LEU A 434 12.87 -5.36 -19.42
CA LEU A 434 13.77 -4.89 -18.37
C LEU A 434 13.09 -4.73 -17.00
N ASP A 435 11.76 -4.72 -16.98
CA ASP A 435 10.95 -4.60 -15.79
C ASP A 435 10.66 -5.97 -15.14
N TRP A 436 11.20 -7.07 -15.65
CA TRP A 436 10.99 -8.42 -15.12
C TRP A 436 12.24 -8.96 -14.41
N VAL A 437 12.06 -9.47 -13.20
CA VAL A 437 13.10 -10.03 -12.34
C VAL A 437 13.08 -11.56 -12.45
N PRO A 438 14.19 -12.21 -12.83
CA PRO A 438 14.26 -13.67 -12.88
C PRO A 438 14.19 -14.28 -11.48
N ILE A 439 13.51 -15.41 -11.36
CA ILE A 439 13.47 -16.20 -10.14
C ILE A 439 14.73 -17.06 -10.06
N THR A 440 15.52 -16.87 -9.01
CA THR A 440 16.69 -17.70 -8.75
C THR A 440 16.26 -19.00 -8.08
N HIS A 441 16.56 -20.15 -8.68
CA HIS A 441 16.18 -21.45 -8.13
C HIS A 441 17.34 -22.08 -7.34
N LEU A 442 17.08 -22.42 -6.08
CA LEU A 442 18.02 -23.13 -5.21
C LEU A 442 17.47 -24.50 -4.82
N HIS A 443 18.36 -25.47 -4.66
CA HIS A 443 18.01 -26.83 -4.25
C HIS A 443 18.84 -27.22 -3.03
N ILE A 444 18.17 -27.55 -1.93
CA ILE A 444 18.80 -27.96 -0.66
C ILE A 444 18.37 -29.38 -0.34
N SER A 445 19.33 -30.23 0.05
CA SER A 445 19.05 -31.56 0.57
C SER A 445 19.39 -31.60 2.06
N GLU A 446 18.48 -32.08 2.90
CA GLU A 446 18.62 -32.07 4.36
C GLU A 446 19.73 -33.01 4.91
N GLN A 447 20.46 -33.76 4.05
CA GLN A 447 21.49 -34.69 4.50
C GLN A 447 22.87 -34.44 3.86
N ARG A 448 23.91 -34.37 4.71
CA ARG A 448 25.31 -34.57 4.30
C ARG A 448 25.48 -36.03 3.89
N VAL A 449 25.76 -36.28 2.61
CA VAL A 449 26.08 -37.61 2.11
C VAL A 449 27.43 -38.04 2.68
N SER A 450 27.43 -38.99 3.62
CA SER A 450 28.54 -39.95 3.68
C SER A 450 28.39 -40.87 2.46
N ALA A 451 29.34 -40.78 1.55
CA ALA A 451 29.37 -41.52 0.29
C ALA A 451 29.41 -43.03 0.54
N SER A 452 28.25 -43.65 0.63
CA SER A 452 28.09 -45.10 0.48
C SER A 452 27.08 -45.37 -0.62
N LEU A 453 27.53 -46.13 -1.62
CA LEU A 453 26.80 -46.45 -2.84
C LEU A 453 25.46 -47.15 -2.55
N GLN A 454 24.37 -46.39 -2.61
CA GLN A 454 23.02 -46.80 -3.03
C GLN A 454 22.19 -45.53 -3.19
N SER A 455 21.59 -45.32 -4.36
CA SER A 455 20.79 -44.15 -4.69
C SER A 455 19.58 -44.02 -3.73
N SER A 456 19.74 -43.26 -2.65
CA SER A 456 18.66 -43.01 -1.71
C SER A 456 17.65 -42.06 -2.35
N CYS A 457 16.40 -42.51 -2.49
CA CYS A 457 15.30 -41.72 -3.06
C CYS A 457 15.15 -40.38 -2.33
N GLN A 458 15.09 -39.27 -3.07
CA GLN A 458 14.78 -37.95 -2.53
C GLN A 458 13.41 -37.49 -2.99
N ILE A 459 12.60 -37.01 -2.04
CA ILE A 459 11.28 -36.42 -2.31
C ILE A 459 11.28 -34.94 -1.89
N PRO A 460 10.67 -34.04 -2.67
CA PRO A 460 10.56 -32.65 -2.31
C PRO A 460 9.52 -32.47 -1.20
N VAL A 461 9.87 -31.72 -0.17
CA VAL A 461 9.04 -31.53 1.04
C VAL A 461 8.77 -30.07 1.36
N SER A 462 9.59 -29.15 0.86
CA SER A 462 9.27 -27.73 1.01
C SER A 462 9.70 -26.87 -0.18
N LEU A 463 8.94 -25.80 -0.40
CA LEU A 463 9.27 -24.72 -1.32
C LEU A 463 9.22 -23.39 -0.57
N GLY A 464 10.39 -22.81 -0.30
CA GLY A 464 10.51 -21.49 0.30
C GLY A 464 10.79 -20.44 -0.75
N ILE A 465 9.99 -19.37 -0.79
CA ILE A 465 10.17 -18.23 -1.70
C ILE A 465 10.56 -17.02 -0.86
N GLU A 466 11.70 -16.41 -1.17
CA GLU A 466 12.12 -15.13 -0.60
C GLU A 466 11.95 -14.04 -1.66
N VAL A 467 11.18 -13.00 -1.35
CA VAL A 467 10.97 -11.84 -2.21
C VAL A 467 11.62 -10.63 -1.55
N LYS A 468 12.70 -10.13 -2.14
CA LYS A 468 13.36 -8.89 -1.71
C LYS A 468 12.81 -7.72 -2.51
N TRP A 469 12.40 -6.68 -1.81
CA TRP A 469 11.81 -5.49 -2.41
C TRP A 469 12.38 -4.21 -1.78
N THR A 470 12.25 -3.10 -2.49
CA THR A 470 12.79 -1.80 -2.10
C THR A 470 11.83 -0.67 -2.44
N LYS A 471 11.95 0.45 -1.73
CA LYS A 471 11.28 1.71 -2.05
C LYS A 471 12.06 2.44 -3.14
N TYR A 472 11.45 2.57 -4.31
CA TYR A 472 12.01 3.23 -5.48
C TYR A 472 11.29 4.55 -5.75
N GLY A 473 12.02 5.65 -5.91
CA GLY A 473 11.44 6.96 -6.24
C GLY A 473 11.82 8.03 -5.22
N SER A 474 11.02 9.09 -5.15
CA SER A 474 11.23 10.19 -4.20
C SER A 474 10.80 9.79 -2.79
N LEU A 475 11.33 10.47 -1.78
CA LEU A 475 10.95 10.26 -0.37
C LEU A 475 9.46 10.52 -0.13
N VAL A 476 8.88 11.49 -0.84
CA VAL A 476 7.46 11.87 -0.72
C VAL A 476 6.51 10.92 -1.45
N ASN A 477 7.00 10.11 -2.39
CA ASN A 477 6.16 9.15 -3.11
C ASN A 477 6.95 7.87 -3.48
N PRO A 478 7.39 7.07 -2.49
CA PRO A 478 8.16 5.86 -2.72
C PRO A 478 7.30 4.73 -3.30
N GLN A 479 7.76 4.11 -4.39
CA GLN A 479 7.08 3.01 -5.07
C GLN A 479 7.72 1.67 -4.69
N ALA A 480 6.92 0.70 -4.25
CA ALA A 480 7.44 -0.62 -3.92
C ALA A 480 7.86 -1.38 -5.18
N ARG A 481 9.13 -1.78 -5.24
CA ARG A 481 9.73 -2.49 -6.38
C ARG A 481 10.38 -3.80 -5.92
N ILE A 482 10.03 -4.91 -6.57
CA ILE A 482 10.71 -6.20 -6.36
C ILE A 482 12.08 -6.15 -7.07
N VAL A 483 13.14 -6.53 -6.36
CA VAL A 483 14.52 -6.49 -6.87
C VAL A 483 15.14 -7.87 -7.01
N ASN A 484 14.71 -8.84 -6.19
CA ASN A 484 15.23 -10.21 -6.26
C ASN A 484 14.16 -11.18 -5.75
N VAL A 485 14.04 -12.33 -6.42
CA VAL A 485 13.23 -13.44 -5.94
C VAL A 485 14.06 -14.71 -5.97
N THR A 486 14.05 -15.44 -4.85
CA THR A 486 14.73 -16.72 -4.70
C THR A 486 13.73 -17.79 -4.31
N ALA A 487 13.67 -18.89 -5.07
CA ALA A 487 12.82 -20.05 -4.79
C ALA A 487 13.71 -21.25 -4.42
N THR A 488 13.62 -21.67 -3.16
CA THR A 488 14.42 -22.75 -2.57
C THR A 488 13.57 -24.00 -2.41
N LEU A 489 13.92 -25.06 -3.13
CA LEU A 489 13.29 -26.37 -2.99
C LEU A 489 14.11 -27.24 -2.03
N THR A 490 13.47 -27.76 -0.99
CA THR A 490 14.11 -28.67 -0.03
C THR A 490 13.64 -30.10 -0.27
N THR A 491 14.60 -31.03 -0.33
CA THR A 491 14.32 -32.46 -0.47
C THR A 491 14.75 -33.24 0.77
N THR A 492 14.00 -34.30 1.07
CA THR A 492 14.31 -35.24 2.14
C THR A 492 14.38 -36.66 1.61
N THR A 493 15.14 -37.52 2.28
CA THR A 493 15.32 -38.91 1.86
C THR A 493 14.12 -39.76 2.26
N LEU A 494 13.50 -40.42 1.29
CA LEU A 494 12.41 -41.36 1.52
C LEU A 494 12.99 -42.69 2.04
N ARG A 495 12.66 -43.03 3.28
CA ARG A 495 12.96 -44.35 3.85
C ARG A 495 11.76 -45.27 3.64
N GLN A 496 11.97 -46.40 2.97
CA GLN A 496 10.92 -47.42 2.80
C GLN A 496 10.48 -47.95 4.17
N LEU A 497 9.17 -48.05 4.36
CA LEU A 497 8.56 -48.55 5.59
C LEU A 497 8.22 -50.05 5.44
N PRO A 498 8.31 -50.83 6.53
CA PRO A 498 7.78 -52.18 6.57
C PRO A 498 6.27 -52.20 6.27
N SER A 499 5.78 -53.28 5.67
CA SER A 499 4.34 -53.48 5.41
C SER A 499 3.50 -53.27 6.68
N GLY A 500 2.44 -52.45 6.58
CA GLY A 500 1.56 -52.12 7.69
C GLY A 500 2.01 -50.95 8.57
N ARG A 501 3.16 -50.31 8.29
CA ARG A 501 3.56 -49.05 8.94
C ARG A 501 3.32 -47.85 8.03
N GLU A 502 2.89 -46.75 8.64
CA GLU A 502 2.70 -45.46 7.98
C GLU A 502 3.54 -44.39 8.65
N ARG A 503 4.01 -43.41 7.87
CA ARG A 503 4.69 -42.21 8.38
C ARG A 503 4.04 -40.98 7.76
N ILE A 504 3.82 -39.96 8.58
CA ILE A 504 3.32 -38.67 8.12
C ILE A 504 4.49 -37.70 8.01
N ILE A 505 4.61 -37.04 6.86
CA ILE A 505 5.59 -35.96 6.62
C ILE A 505 4.83 -34.69 6.25
N PRO A 506 5.14 -33.53 6.86
CA PRO A 506 4.57 -32.26 6.44
C PRO A 506 5.23 -31.82 5.12
N VAL A 507 4.41 -31.42 4.15
CA VAL A 507 4.84 -30.78 2.92
C VAL A 507 4.41 -29.33 2.98
N THR A 508 5.33 -28.39 2.81
CA THR A 508 5.08 -26.97 3.11
C THR A 508 5.52 -26.04 1.99
N SER A 509 4.84 -24.91 1.87
CA SER A 509 5.29 -23.79 1.05
C SER A 509 5.28 -22.53 1.89
N SER A 510 6.28 -21.69 1.73
CA SER A 510 6.38 -20.43 2.48
C SER A 510 6.84 -19.29 1.60
N VAL A 511 6.39 -18.09 1.91
CA VAL A 511 6.83 -16.84 1.28
C VAL A 511 7.25 -15.86 2.36
N VAL A 512 8.42 -15.25 2.18
CA VAL A 512 8.92 -14.18 3.04
C VAL A 512 9.23 -12.95 2.18
N PHE A 513 8.71 -11.79 2.60
CA PHE A 513 9.05 -10.50 2.03
C PHE A 513 10.09 -9.80 2.91
N THR A 514 11.18 -9.36 2.29
CA THR A 514 12.27 -8.65 2.98
C THR A 514 12.43 -7.27 2.35
N ASP A 515 12.24 -6.22 3.17
CA ASP A 515 12.55 -4.84 2.77
C ASP A 515 14.07 -4.64 2.77
N VAL A 516 14.62 -4.33 1.61
CA VAL A 516 16.04 -4.01 1.40
C VAL A 516 16.25 -2.56 0.98
N SER A 517 15.30 -1.68 1.32
CA SER A 517 15.40 -0.23 1.10
C SER A 517 16.62 0.34 1.82
N ALA A 518 17.42 1.09 1.08
CA ALA A 518 18.42 1.96 1.69
C ALA A 518 17.70 3.11 2.42
N PRO A 519 18.30 3.66 3.49
CA PRO A 519 17.87 4.94 4.05
C PRO A 519 17.81 6.00 2.95
N ALA A 520 16.82 6.89 3.01
CA ALA A 520 16.74 7.99 2.07
C ALA A 520 17.89 8.98 2.35
N GLU A 521 18.69 9.28 1.34
CA GLU A 521 19.75 10.28 1.42
C GLU A 521 19.28 11.60 0.81
N PRO A 522 19.60 12.77 1.42
CA PRO A 522 19.27 14.06 0.84
C PRO A 522 20.10 14.30 -0.43
N GLY A 523 19.43 14.47 -1.57
CA GLY A 523 20.07 14.77 -2.84
C GLY A 523 19.27 14.31 -4.05
N TYR A 524 19.77 14.61 -5.26
CA TYR A 524 19.25 14.04 -6.49
C TYR A 524 19.76 12.62 -6.67
N LYS A 525 18.93 11.73 -7.23
CA LYS A 525 19.37 10.39 -7.62
C LYS A 525 20.63 10.51 -8.49
N ALA A 526 21.67 9.77 -8.15
CA ALA A 526 22.90 9.73 -8.93
C ALA A 526 22.57 9.48 -10.41
N TRP A 527 23.20 10.25 -11.31
CA TRP A 527 23.04 10.06 -12.74
C TRP A 527 23.39 8.60 -13.08
N PRO A 528 22.53 7.89 -13.85
CA PRO A 528 22.82 6.50 -14.18
C PRO A 528 24.18 6.42 -14.88
N THR A 529 25.05 5.53 -14.42
CA THR A 529 26.31 5.24 -15.10
C THR A 529 26.00 4.64 -16.46
N ILE A 530 26.16 5.45 -17.51
CA ILE A 530 26.03 5.04 -18.89
C ILE A 530 27.26 4.20 -19.24
N ASN A 531 27.17 2.88 -19.09
CA ASN A 531 28.19 1.94 -19.56
C ASN A 531 28.06 1.74 -21.06
N ILE A 532 28.49 2.71 -21.87
CA ILE A 532 28.59 2.52 -23.32
C ILE A 532 29.80 1.62 -23.59
N LYS A 533 29.55 0.43 -24.12
CA LYS A 533 30.58 -0.35 -24.81
C LYS A 533 30.68 0.18 -26.23
N LEU A 534 31.68 1.03 -26.48
CA LEU A 534 31.96 1.52 -27.82
C LEU A 534 32.59 0.39 -28.66
N PRO A 535 32.24 0.27 -29.95
CA PRO A 535 32.98 -0.56 -30.91
C PRO A 535 34.47 -0.20 -30.92
N PHE A 536 35.31 -1.18 -31.29
CA PHE A 536 36.77 -1.03 -31.25
C PHE A 536 37.32 0.09 -32.16
N ASP A 537 36.51 0.52 -33.12
CA ASP A 537 36.83 1.48 -34.19
C ASP A 537 36.14 2.83 -34.02
N PHE A 538 35.45 3.10 -32.90
CA PHE A 538 34.69 4.33 -32.68
C PHE A 538 35.50 5.62 -32.86
N PHE A 539 36.82 5.58 -32.62
CA PHE A 539 37.71 6.73 -32.82
C PHE A 539 38.57 6.65 -34.07
N TYR A 540 38.35 5.73 -35.01
CA TYR A 540 39.15 5.67 -36.23
C TYR A 540 38.74 6.78 -37.23
N PRO A 541 39.66 7.57 -37.82
CA PRO A 541 41.13 7.59 -37.68
C PRO A 541 41.64 8.76 -36.80
N PHE A 542 40.86 9.22 -35.82
CA PHE A 542 41.10 10.45 -35.06
C PHE A 542 41.99 10.29 -33.82
N VAL A 543 42.75 9.19 -33.70
CA VAL A 543 43.78 8.99 -32.65
C VAL A 543 45.14 8.70 -33.27
#